data_AF-A0A916G6W2-F1
#
_entry.id   AF-A0A916G6W2-F1
#
_cell.length_a   1.000
_cell.length_b   1.000
_cell.length_c   1.000
_cell.angle_alpha   90.00
_cell.angle_beta   90.00
_cell.angle_gamma   90.00
#
_symmetry.space_group_name_H-M   'P 1'
#
loop_
_entity.id
_entity.type
_entity.pdbx_description
1 polymer ?
#
loop_
_entity_poly.entity_id
_entity_poly.type
_entity_poly.pdbx_seq_one_letter_code
_entity_poly.pdbx_strand_id
1 'polypeptide(L)'
;MERNAGIPAGPPPGPSRADGSVDLLAFADWVSSDQKVRGTAEPEEERTYVAFILDHEEYGLPVGSVREVLRVGELTRVPQAPPHIRGVTNVRGSILPVVEIRTRIGLDPLDPGPAARVVVLEVG
;
A
#
# COMPACT_ATOMS: atom_id res chain seq x y z
N MET A 1 28.09 31.38 -12.23
CA MET A 1 27.79 31.00 -10.84
C MET A 1 26.67 31.92 -10.38
N GLU A 2 25.41 31.67 -10.73
CA GLU A 2 24.47 30.75 -10.05
C GLU A 2 24.51 30.98 -8.52
N ARG A 3 23.44 31.37 -7.82
CA ARG A 3 22.05 30.89 -7.85
C ARG A 3 21.13 31.97 -7.26
N ASN A 4 19.89 32.09 -7.72
CA ASN A 4 18.81 32.60 -6.86
C ASN A 4 17.51 31.84 -7.18
N ALA A 5 16.95 31.20 -6.16
CA ALA A 5 15.75 30.39 -6.24
C ALA A 5 14.54 31.30 -6.50
N GLY A 6 13.89 31.13 -7.66
CA GLY A 6 12.63 31.78 -7.99
C GLY A 6 11.45 30.86 -7.65
N ILE A 7 10.57 31.35 -6.76
CA ILE A 7 9.23 30.82 -6.49
C ILE A 7 8.53 30.52 -7.84
N PRO A 8 7.85 29.37 -8.03
CA PRO A 8 7.08 29.15 -9.27
C PRO A 8 6.00 30.23 -9.34
N ALA A 9 6.07 31.07 -10.39
CA ALA A 9 5.06 32.08 -10.65
C ALA A 9 3.69 31.39 -10.75
N GLY A 10 2.70 31.93 -10.03
CA GLY A 10 1.29 31.52 -10.20
C GLY A 10 0.82 31.73 -11.64
N PRO A 11 -0.42 31.32 -11.97
CA PRO A 11 -0.94 31.43 -13.34
C PRO A 11 -0.72 32.86 -13.87
N PRO A 12 -0.34 33.04 -15.16
CA PRO A 12 -0.24 34.38 -15.71
C PRO A 12 -1.59 35.09 -15.48
N PRO A 13 -1.61 36.38 -15.12
CA PRO A 13 -2.86 37.12 -15.11
C PRO A 13 -3.45 36.99 -16.51
N GLY A 14 -4.55 36.26 -16.64
CA GLY A 14 -5.17 35.99 -17.93
C GLY A 14 -5.42 37.30 -18.68
N PRO A 15 -5.46 37.30 -20.03
CA PRO A 15 -5.77 38.51 -20.76
C PRO A 15 -7.17 38.97 -20.37
N SER A 16 -7.24 39.99 -19.52
CA SER A 16 -8.48 40.68 -19.19
C SER A 16 -8.94 41.36 -20.48
N ARG A 17 -10.11 40.97 -21.01
CA ARG A 17 -10.79 41.80 -22.00
C ARG A 17 -11.14 43.14 -21.33
N ALA A 18 -11.15 44.21 -22.12
CA ALA A 18 -11.40 45.58 -21.63
C ALA A 18 -12.75 45.77 -20.90
N ASP A 19 -13.62 44.77 -20.94
CA ASP A 19 -14.96 44.73 -20.32
C ASP A 19 -15.01 43.93 -18.99
N GLY A 20 -13.89 43.40 -18.52
CA GLY A 20 -13.82 42.65 -17.25
C GLY A 20 -14.37 41.22 -17.34
N SER A 21 -14.74 40.72 -18.52
CA SER A 21 -15.10 39.32 -18.71
C SER A 21 -13.84 38.44 -18.81
N VAL A 22 -13.88 37.29 -18.13
CA VAL A 22 -12.78 36.30 -18.16
C VAL A 22 -12.92 35.47 -19.43
N ASP A 23 -11.87 35.42 -20.25
CA ASP A 23 -11.84 34.53 -21.42
C ASP A 23 -11.63 33.08 -20.97
N LEU A 24 -12.75 32.39 -20.71
CA LEU A 24 -12.76 30.98 -20.30
C LEU A 24 -12.18 30.05 -21.37
N LEU A 25 -12.20 30.44 -22.65
CA LEU A 25 -11.62 29.64 -23.73
C LEU A 25 -10.10 29.77 -23.72
N ALA A 26 -9.56 30.99 -23.57
CA ALA A 26 -8.13 31.20 -23.42
C ALA A 26 -7.57 30.56 -22.13
N PHE A 27 -8.36 30.56 -21.05
CA PHE A 27 -8.02 29.86 -19.82
C PHE A 27 -8.03 28.33 -20.01
N ALA A 28 -9.03 27.77 -20.70
CA ALA A 28 -9.08 26.35 -21.05
C ALA A 28 -7.92 25.93 -21.97
N ASP A 29 -7.52 26.78 -22.91
CA ASP A 29 -6.36 26.56 -23.78
C ASP A 29 -5.04 26.61 -22.98
N TRP A 30 -4.93 27.50 -21.99
CA TRP A 30 -3.78 27.55 -21.08
C TRP A 30 -3.73 26.32 -20.17
N VAL A 31 -4.85 25.92 -19.56
CA VAL A 31 -4.96 24.68 -18.77
C VAL A 31 -4.61 23.46 -19.62
N SER A 32 -4.99 23.47 -20.90
CA SER A 32 -4.63 22.41 -21.86
C SER A 32 -3.15 22.46 -22.26
N SER A 33 -2.52 23.64 -22.23
CA SER A 33 -1.11 23.84 -22.58
C SER A 33 -0.16 23.52 -21.42
N ASP A 34 -0.55 23.80 -20.17
CA ASP A 34 0.22 23.45 -18.97
C ASP A 34 0.20 21.94 -18.69
N GLN A 35 -0.83 21.24 -19.18
CA GLN A 35 -0.84 19.77 -19.24
C GLN A 35 0.17 19.19 -20.26
N LYS A 36 0.81 20.02 -21.10
CA LYS A 36 1.74 19.54 -22.13
C LYS A 36 3.22 19.70 -21.79
N VAL A 37 3.56 20.12 -20.57
CA VAL A 37 4.93 20.05 -20.05
C VAL A 37 4.94 19.60 -18.59
N ARG A 38 4.59 18.34 -18.34
CA ARG A 38 4.96 17.63 -17.10
C ARG A 38 4.90 16.12 -17.29
N GLY A 39 6.00 15.57 -17.82
CA GLY A 39 6.38 14.16 -17.68
C GLY A 39 5.48 13.15 -18.39
N THR A 40 6.09 12.14 -18.99
CA THR A 40 5.49 10.81 -19.01
C THR A 40 5.17 10.42 -17.56
N ALA A 41 3.95 10.72 -17.11
CA ALA A 41 3.40 10.08 -15.93
C ALA A 41 3.17 8.63 -16.33
N GLU A 42 4.11 7.76 -15.94
CA GLU A 42 3.85 6.32 -15.85
C GLU A 42 2.49 6.17 -15.16
N PRO A 43 1.59 5.29 -15.65
CA PRO A 43 0.30 5.10 -15.00
C PRO A 43 0.52 4.91 -13.50
N GLU A 44 -0.15 5.70 -12.66
CA GLU A 44 -0.15 5.45 -11.22
C GLU A 44 -0.71 4.05 -11.03
N GLU A 45 0.20 3.11 -10.74
CA GLU A 45 -0.13 1.72 -10.61
C GLU A 45 -0.97 1.57 -9.33
N GLU A 46 -2.28 1.35 -9.50
CA GLU A 46 -3.19 1.15 -8.37
C GLU A 46 -2.77 -0.13 -7.62
N ARG A 47 -2.20 0.03 -6.43
CA ARG A 47 -1.73 -1.08 -5.61
C ARG A 47 -2.77 -1.45 -4.57
N THR A 48 -3.25 -2.68 -4.67
CA THR A 48 -4.23 -3.24 -3.74
C THR A 48 -3.54 -4.05 -2.65
N TYR A 49 -4.00 -3.89 -1.41
CA TYR A 49 -3.44 -4.55 -0.23
C TYR A 49 -4.53 -5.24 0.59
N VAL A 50 -4.15 -6.33 1.25
CA VAL A 50 -4.89 -6.88 2.39
C VAL A 50 -4.40 -6.14 3.64
N ALA A 51 -5.27 -5.30 4.20
CA ALA A 51 -4.99 -4.55 5.41
C ALA A 51 -5.37 -5.33 6.68
N PHE A 52 -4.55 -5.22 7.71
CA PHE A 52 -4.81 -5.80 9.04
C PHE A 52 -4.12 -4.98 10.12
N ILE A 53 -4.59 -5.12 11.35
CA ILE A 53 -4.06 -4.38 12.51
C ILE A 53 -3.27 -5.34 13.39
N LEU A 54 -2.08 -4.92 13.79
CA LEU A 54 -1.32 -5.55 14.86
C LEU A 54 -1.15 -4.50 15.95
N ASP A 55 -1.72 -4.78 17.12
CA ASP A 55 -1.71 -3.84 18.25
C ASP A 55 -2.41 -2.52 17.90
N HIS A 56 -1.66 -1.42 17.73
CA HIS A 56 -2.17 -0.10 17.39
C HIS A 56 -1.77 0.38 15.99
N GLU A 57 -1.15 -0.49 15.19
CA GLU A 57 -0.61 -0.14 13.88
C GLU A 57 -1.28 -0.93 12.74
N GLU A 58 -1.45 -0.26 11.61
CA GLU A 58 -1.98 -0.84 10.39
C GLU A 58 -0.86 -1.36 9.49
N TYR A 59 -1.03 -2.59 9.01
CA TYR A 59 -0.11 -3.28 8.14
C TYR A 59 -0.84 -3.73 6.87
N GLY A 60 -0.10 -3.85 5.77
CA GLY A 60 -0.64 -4.24 4.47
C GLY A 60 0.23 -5.28 3.78
N LEU A 61 -0.40 -6.31 3.22
CA LEU A 61 0.24 -7.27 2.32
C LEU A 61 -0.24 -7.01 0.90
N PRO A 62 0.66 -6.91 -0.10
CA PRO A 62 0.24 -6.78 -1.50
C PRO A 62 -0.72 -7.92 -1.85
N VAL A 63 -1.87 -7.61 -2.43
CA VAL A 63 -2.89 -8.63 -2.73
C VAL A 63 -2.35 -9.73 -3.64
N GLY A 64 -1.43 -9.38 -4.56
CA GLY A 64 -0.78 -10.34 -5.46
C GLY A 64 0.11 -11.38 -4.77
N SER A 65 0.56 -11.11 -3.53
CA SER A 65 1.33 -12.07 -2.74
C SER A 65 0.45 -12.97 -1.87
N VAL A 66 -0.85 -12.68 -1.77
CA VAL A 66 -1.80 -13.42 -0.92
C VAL A 66 -2.50 -14.49 -1.76
N ARG A 67 -2.20 -15.75 -1.46
CA ARG A 67 -2.81 -16.90 -2.14
C ARG A 67 -4.21 -17.21 -1.60
N GLU A 68 -4.36 -17.26 -0.27
CA GLU A 68 -5.65 -17.50 0.38
C GLU A 68 -5.64 -17.04 1.85
N VAL A 69 -6.82 -16.72 2.39
CA VAL A 69 -7.01 -16.36 3.79
C VAL A 69 -7.89 -17.42 4.44
N LEU A 70 -7.35 -18.10 5.44
CA LEU A 70 -7.97 -19.24 6.11
C LEU A 70 -8.32 -18.91 7.56
N ARG A 71 -9.30 -19.60 8.14
CA ARG A 71 -9.47 -19.62 9.60
C ARG A 71 -8.29 -20.36 10.24
N VAL A 72 -7.91 -19.97 11.45
CA VAL A 72 -6.93 -20.73 12.22
C VAL A 72 -7.51 -22.10 12.52
N GLY A 73 -6.89 -23.15 11.97
CA GLY A 73 -7.22 -24.54 12.24
C GLY A 73 -6.27 -25.17 13.25
N GLU A 74 -6.23 -26.50 13.28
CA GLU A 74 -5.24 -27.23 14.06
C GLU A 74 -3.82 -27.01 13.52
N LEU A 75 -2.88 -26.78 14.43
CA LEU A 75 -1.47 -26.61 14.15
C LEU A 75 -0.69 -27.77 14.74
N THR A 76 0.16 -28.40 13.94
CA THR A 76 1.11 -29.41 14.43
C THR A 76 2.35 -28.69 14.96
N ARG A 77 2.67 -28.89 16.23
CA ARG A 77 3.87 -28.31 16.86
C ARG A 77 5.14 -28.87 16.21
N VAL A 78 6.10 -27.98 15.96
CA VAL A 78 7.42 -28.34 15.46
C VAL A 78 8.41 -28.28 16.64
N PRO A 79 9.07 -29.40 17.00
CA PRO A 79 10.07 -29.40 18.06
C PRO A 79 11.24 -28.46 17.76
N GLN A 80 11.73 -27.76 18.78
CA GLN A 80 12.88 -26.84 18.69
C GLN A 80 12.70 -25.68 17.69
N ALA A 81 11.47 -25.40 17.25
CA ALA A 81 11.21 -24.27 16.37
C ALA A 81 11.42 -22.94 17.11
N PRO A 82 11.82 -21.86 16.39
CA PRO A 82 11.90 -20.53 16.96
C PRO A 82 10.55 -20.07 17.56
N PRO A 83 10.53 -19.17 18.55
CA PRO A 83 9.29 -18.75 19.22
C PRO A 83 8.21 -18.18 18.30
N HIS A 84 8.61 -17.57 17.18
CA HIS A 84 7.69 -17.01 16.19
C HIS A 84 7.08 -18.06 15.25
N ILE A 85 7.48 -19.33 15.36
CA ILE A 85 6.88 -20.43 14.62
C ILE A 85 5.85 -21.10 15.52
N ARG A 86 4.57 -20.91 15.20
CA ARG A 86 3.47 -21.51 15.95
C ARG A 86 3.32 -23.01 15.67
N GLY A 87 3.80 -23.45 14.51
CA GLY A 87 3.79 -24.85 14.08
C GLY A 87 3.73 -24.96 12.56
N VAL A 88 3.20 -26.07 12.07
CA VAL A 88 2.87 -26.29 10.67
C VAL A 88 1.39 -26.61 10.51
N THR A 89 0.86 -26.36 9.32
CA THR A 89 -0.50 -26.74 8.93
C THR A 89 -0.52 -27.31 7.51
N ASN A 90 -1.51 -28.13 7.20
CA ASN A 90 -1.69 -28.67 5.86
C ASN A 90 -2.65 -27.77 5.08
N VAL A 91 -2.18 -27.19 3.98
CA VAL A 91 -3.00 -26.44 3.03
C VAL A 91 -2.98 -27.20 1.72
N ARG A 92 -4.11 -27.86 1.39
CA ARG A 92 -4.32 -28.59 0.13
C ARG A 92 -3.19 -29.57 -0.22
N GLY A 93 -2.71 -30.32 0.78
CA GLY A 93 -1.62 -31.29 0.63
C GLY A 93 -0.22 -30.73 0.82
N SER A 94 -0.07 -29.41 0.96
CA SER A 94 1.22 -28.76 1.23
C SER A 94 1.38 -28.46 2.72
N ILE A 95 2.49 -28.87 3.31
CA ILE A 95 2.82 -28.55 4.71
C ILE A 95 3.49 -27.18 4.77
N LEU A 96 2.80 -26.21 5.35
CA LEU A 96 3.27 -24.83 5.42
C LEU A 96 3.57 -24.43 6.87
N PRO A 97 4.69 -23.72 7.13
CA PRO A 97 4.96 -23.15 8.44
C PRO A 97 3.98 -22.02 8.74
N VAL A 98 3.46 -21.99 9.96
CA VAL A 98 2.62 -20.89 10.46
C VAL A 98 3.47 -20.02 11.36
N VAL A 99 3.75 -18.81 10.86
CA VAL A 99 4.48 -17.77 11.59
C VAL A 99 3.47 -16.93 12.37
N GLU A 100 3.71 -16.76 13.67
CA GLU A 100 3.02 -15.74 14.46
C GLU A 100 3.74 -14.40 14.22
N ILE A 101 3.03 -13.41 13.66
CA ILE A 101 3.64 -12.14 13.22
C ILE A 101 3.98 -11.21 14.38
N ARG A 102 3.14 -11.13 15.44
CA ARG A 102 3.40 -10.28 16.61
C ARG A 102 4.78 -10.58 17.20
N THR A 103 5.02 -11.84 17.52
CA THR A 103 6.30 -12.32 18.06
C THR A 103 7.45 -12.17 17.08
N ARG A 104 7.19 -12.26 15.77
CA ARG A 104 8.21 -12.05 14.72
C ARG A 104 8.70 -10.61 14.69
N ILE A 105 7.85 -9.63 15.00
CA ILE A 105 8.18 -8.20 15.02
C ILE A 105 8.47 -7.65 16.43
N GLY A 106 8.54 -8.52 17.44
CA GLY A 106 8.90 -8.15 18.81
C GLY A 106 7.73 -7.70 19.70
N LEU A 107 6.49 -7.93 19.27
CA LEU A 107 5.29 -7.75 20.10
C LEU A 107 5.00 -8.99 20.94
N ASP A 108 4.26 -8.79 22.03
CA ASP A 108 3.82 -9.89 22.89
C ASP A 108 2.89 -10.85 22.15
N PRO A 109 3.03 -12.17 22.37
CA PRO A 109 2.15 -13.16 21.77
C PRO A 109 0.71 -12.97 22.23
N LEU A 110 -0.24 -13.26 21.34
CA LEU A 110 -1.66 -13.23 21.62
C LEU A 110 -2.32 -14.56 21.24
N ASP A 111 -3.25 -15.00 22.09
CA ASP A 111 -4.09 -16.13 21.75
C ASP A 111 -5.12 -15.75 20.66
N PRO A 112 -5.23 -16.54 19.58
CA PRO A 112 -6.02 -16.21 18.43
C PRO A 112 -7.50 -16.29 18.80
N GLY A 113 -8.16 -15.13 18.77
CA GLY A 113 -9.61 -15.05 18.92
C GLY A 113 -10.35 -15.57 17.67
N PRO A 114 -11.70 -15.57 17.68
CA PRO A 114 -12.52 -16.05 16.56
C PRO A 114 -12.30 -15.33 15.22
N ALA A 115 -11.81 -14.09 15.29
CA ALA A 115 -11.48 -13.27 14.13
C ALA A 115 -10.10 -13.59 13.52
N ALA A 116 -9.25 -14.36 14.22
CA ALA A 116 -7.91 -14.67 13.74
C ALA A 116 -7.94 -15.44 12.43
N ARG A 117 -6.98 -15.13 11.55
CA ARG A 117 -6.83 -15.74 10.23
C ARG A 117 -5.38 -16.15 10.01
N VAL A 118 -5.19 -17.16 9.17
CA VAL A 118 -3.90 -17.50 8.57
C VAL A 118 -3.92 -16.97 7.14
N VAL A 119 -2.98 -16.09 6.82
CA VAL A 119 -2.79 -15.58 5.46
C VAL A 119 -1.70 -16.42 4.81
N VAL A 120 -2.03 -17.14 3.74
CA VAL A 120 -1.08 -17.94 2.97
C VAL A 120 -0.42 -17.03 1.95
N LEU A 121 0.90 -16.91 2.03
CA LEU A 121 1.70 -16.06 1.16
C LEU A 121 2.51 -16.89 0.17
N GLU A 122 2.71 -16.34 -1.01
CA GLU A 122 3.71 -16.81 -1.96
C GLU A 122 4.92 -15.87 -1.89
N VAL A 123 6.09 -16.44 -1.55
CA VAL A 123 7.35 -15.72 -1.44
C VAL A 123 8.21 -16.12 -2.63
N GLY A 124 8.33 -15.21 -3.59
CA GLY A 124 9.14 -15.36 -4.80
C GLY A 124 10.59 -14.90 -4.61
#